data_AF-A0A0J0XVD2-F1
#
_entry.id   AF-A0A0J0XVD2-F1
#
_cell.length_a   1.000
_cell.length_b   1.000
_cell.length_c   1.000
_cell.angle_alpha   90.00
_cell.angle_beta   90.00
_cell.angle_gamma   90.00
#
_symmetry.space_group_name_H-M   'P 1'
#
loop_
_entity.id
_entity.type
_entity.pdbx_description
1 polymer ?
#
loop_
_entity_poly.entity_id
_entity_poly.type
_entity_poly.pdbx_seq_one_letter_code
_entity_poly.pdbx_strand_id
1 'polypeptide(L)'
;MLTLRTAQRPLGLARAFATSAARAADKAPAAPKPIDDSTSALDYKMHRPTRRLAHLATMSHPRAASAEEAVTNILYNTPPPSNEPFKRHLLNCLVQNEPGVLSRVSGILAGRGFNIDSLVVCQTEIRDLSRMSIVLKGQDAVIEQARRQLEDLVPVWAVLDYTHTSVVERELLLCKVSILGPEFAEAQLNPTRDDDLQHREEALVRTFESAGENPSGLPSAIGGEELYPSRRRDISPSEALIAKNLHLGAIKTLAEQFGGRVVDVAEESAIVELTAKSSRVESFLGLVRPFGILEAARSGVMTLPRTPIKRYTEDDLPVHPTEEVDLSLLPPG
;
A
#
# COMPACT_ATOMS: atom_id res chain seq x y z
N MET A 1 -11.93 55.36 12.84
CA MET A 1 -13.34 55.15 12.47
C MET A 1 -13.42 53.86 11.68
N LEU A 2 -13.71 52.74 12.33
CA LEU A 2 -14.27 51.49 11.77
C LEU A 2 -14.39 50.48 12.90
N THR A 3 -15.60 49.94 13.02
CA THR A 3 -16.22 49.33 14.19
C THR A 3 -15.96 47.83 14.29
N LEU A 4 -15.62 47.36 15.49
CA LEU A 4 -15.67 45.96 15.91
C LEU A 4 -17.09 45.41 15.76
N ARG A 5 -17.29 44.43 14.86
CA ARG A 5 -18.49 43.61 14.79
C ARG A 5 -18.21 42.24 15.40
N THR A 6 -18.77 42.04 16.58
CA THR A 6 -18.94 40.75 17.25
C THR A 6 -19.92 39.88 16.46
N ALA A 7 -19.46 38.72 15.97
CA ALA A 7 -20.33 37.70 15.40
C ALA A 7 -20.74 36.70 16.49
N GLN A 8 -22.03 36.73 16.86
CA GLN A 8 -22.65 35.74 17.72
C GLN A 8 -22.83 34.42 16.95
N ARG A 9 -22.28 33.32 17.48
CA ARG A 9 -22.58 31.95 17.04
C ARG A 9 -23.94 31.52 17.62
N PRO A 10 -24.87 30.95 16.83
CA PRO A 10 -26.03 30.30 17.40
C PRO A 10 -25.63 28.93 17.98
N LEU A 11 -26.10 28.67 19.19
CA LEU A 11 -25.96 27.42 19.93
C LEU A 11 -26.55 26.24 19.14
N GLY A 12 -25.83 25.12 19.16
CA GLY A 12 -26.20 23.88 18.50
C GLY A 12 -27.50 23.30 19.03
N LEU A 13 -28.34 22.87 18.09
CA LEU A 13 -29.56 22.10 18.32
C LEU A 13 -29.17 20.72 18.86
N ALA A 14 -29.49 20.46 20.12
CA ALA A 14 -29.40 19.13 20.73
C ALA A 14 -30.28 18.16 19.94
N ARG A 15 -29.67 17.12 19.34
CA ARG A 15 -30.40 15.98 18.79
C ARG A 15 -30.98 15.17 19.96
N ALA A 16 -32.27 15.38 20.24
CA ALA A 16 -33.03 14.49 21.10
C ALA A 16 -33.18 13.13 20.39
N PHE A 17 -32.54 12.10 20.95
CA PHE A 17 -32.85 10.71 20.61
C PHE A 17 -34.22 10.39 21.20
N ALA A 18 -35.24 10.28 20.35
CA ALA A 18 -36.56 9.83 20.75
C ALA A 18 -36.51 8.33 21.05
N THR A 19 -36.41 7.97 22.33
CA THR A 19 -36.66 6.62 22.82
C THR A 19 -38.16 6.35 22.84
N SER A 20 -38.73 5.80 21.76
CA SER A 20 -40.05 5.20 21.81
C SER A 20 -39.92 3.72 22.19
N ALA A 21 -39.78 3.47 23.49
CA ALA A 21 -40.01 2.14 24.07
C ALA A 21 -41.52 1.84 24.05
N ALA A 22 -42.03 1.42 22.89
CA ALA A 22 -43.36 0.83 22.80
C ALA A 22 -43.28 -0.61 23.32
N ARG A 23 -43.69 -0.83 24.57
CA ARG A 23 -43.98 -2.17 25.12
C ARG A 23 -45.07 -2.82 24.28
N ALA A 24 -44.69 -3.66 23.32
CA ALA A 24 -45.60 -4.61 22.69
C ALA A 24 -45.83 -5.76 23.68
N ALA A 25 -47.05 -5.90 24.18
CA ALA A 25 -47.46 -7.05 24.97
C ALA A 25 -47.35 -8.31 24.10
N ASP A 26 -46.54 -9.27 24.54
CA ASP A 26 -46.27 -10.52 23.84
C ASP A 26 -47.48 -11.45 23.97
N LYS A 27 -48.39 -11.39 22.98
CA LYS A 27 -49.51 -12.31 22.87
C LYS A 27 -49.13 -13.40 21.86
N ALA A 28 -48.98 -14.64 22.34
CA ALA A 28 -48.69 -15.80 21.52
C ALA A 28 -49.67 -15.90 20.33
N PRO A 29 -49.21 -16.26 19.12
CA PRO A 29 -50.03 -16.22 17.93
C PRO A 29 -51.15 -17.27 18.01
N ALA A 30 -52.40 -16.81 17.98
CA ALA A 30 -53.56 -17.70 17.86
C ALA A 30 -53.58 -18.34 16.46
N ALA A 31 -53.99 -19.61 16.40
CA ALA A 31 -54.14 -20.34 15.14
C ALA A 31 -55.09 -19.61 14.17
N PRO A 32 -54.80 -19.60 12.86
CA PRO A 32 -55.64 -18.92 11.88
C PRO A 32 -57.03 -19.56 11.84
N LYS A 33 -58.06 -18.72 11.68
CA LYS A 33 -59.44 -19.19 11.48
C LYS A 33 -59.53 -19.98 10.16
N PRO A 34 -60.35 -21.04 10.08
CA PRO A 34 -60.55 -21.79 8.84
C PRO A 34 -61.11 -20.87 7.73
N ILE A 35 -60.65 -21.14 6.51
CA ILE A 35 -60.92 -20.33 5.32
C ILE A 35 -62.22 -20.84 4.70
N ASP A 36 -63.34 -20.17 5.00
CA ASP A 36 -64.65 -20.52 4.43
C ASP A 36 -65.01 -19.67 3.20
N ASP A 37 -64.20 -18.66 2.84
CA ASP A 37 -64.55 -17.75 1.75
C ASP A 37 -63.34 -17.17 0.99
N SER A 38 -63.52 -16.92 -0.31
CA SER A 38 -62.45 -16.51 -1.24
C SER A 38 -61.93 -15.08 -1.00
N THR A 39 -62.59 -14.33 -0.13
CA THR A 39 -62.27 -12.94 0.25
C THR A 39 -61.57 -12.83 1.61
N SER A 40 -61.49 -13.92 2.37
CA SER A 40 -60.88 -13.96 3.72
C SER A 40 -59.41 -13.52 3.77
N ALA A 41 -58.67 -13.75 2.67
CA ALA A 41 -57.28 -13.31 2.54
C ALA A 41 -57.13 -11.77 2.46
N LEU A 42 -58.16 -11.08 1.96
CA LEU A 42 -58.18 -9.62 1.85
C LEU A 42 -58.48 -8.97 3.20
N ASP A 43 -59.45 -9.52 3.94
CA ASP A 43 -59.77 -9.10 5.31
C ASP A 43 -58.57 -9.28 6.25
N TYR A 44 -57.86 -10.41 6.13
CA TYR A 44 -56.63 -10.66 6.87
C TYR A 44 -55.52 -9.64 6.55
N LYS A 45 -55.43 -9.18 5.30
CA LYS A 45 -54.48 -8.13 4.88
C LYS A 45 -54.91 -6.74 5.34
N MET A 46 -56.20 -6.45 5.43
CA MET A 46 -56.72 -5.16 5.89
C MET A 46 -56.59 -4.98 7.41
N HIS A 47 -56.75 -6.05 8.18
CA HIS A 47 -56.70 -5.98 9.66
C HIS A 47 -55.29 -6.11 10.26
N ARG A 48 -54.28 -6.45 9.44
CA ARG A 48 -52.89 -6.40 9.89
C ARG A 48 -52.33 -5.01 9.57
N PRO A 49 -51.87 -4.22 10.56
CA PRO A 49 -51.21 -2.96 10.27
C PRO A 49 -50.02 -3.28 9.37
N THR A 50 -50.04 -2.74 8.15
CA THR A 50 -48.93 -2.85 7.21
C THR A 50 -47.73 -2.24 7.90
N ARG A 51 -46.85 -3.08 8.44
CA ARG A 51 -45.52 -2.65 8.88
C ARG A 51 -44.89 -2.11 7.61
N ARG A 52 -44.86 -0.77 7.46
CA ARG A 52 -44.24 -0.11 6.31
C ARG A 52 -42.87 -0.72 6.18
N LEU A 53 -42.64 -1.45 5.09
CA LEU A 53 -41.32 -1.97 4.78
C LEU A 53 -40.37 -0.76 4.88
N ALA A 54 -39.26 -0.90 5.59
CA ALA A 54 -38.26 0.15 5.64
C ALA A 54 -37.96 0.52 4.19
N HIS A 55 -38.24 1.77 3.81
CA HIS A 55 -37.97 2.24 2.46
C HIS A 55 -36.48 1.97 2.18
N LEU A 56 -36.18 1.36 1.04
CA LEU A 56 -34.81 1.20 0.56
C LEU A 56 -34.12 2.56 0.72
N ALA A 57 -33.10 2.62 1.57
CA ALA A 57 -32.29 3.82 1.69
C ALA A 57 -31.69 4.05 0.30
N THR A 58 -32.20 5.04 -0.43
CA THR A 58 -31.59 5.47 -1.68
C THR A 58 -30.22 5.98 -1.30
N MET A 59 -29.19 5.14 -1.50
CA MET A 59 -27.81 5.56 -1.33
C MET A 59 -27.62 6.72 -2.30
N SER A 60 -27.66 7.94 -1.78
CA SER A 60 -27.34 9.13 -2.55
C SER A 60 -25.90 8.96 -2.97
N HIS A 61 -25.66 8.61 -4.23
CA HIS A 61 -24.33 8.74 -4.80
C HIS A 61 -23.87 10.18 -4.57
N PRO A 62 -22.61 10.40 -4.17
CA PRO A 62 -22.09 11.75 -3.99
C PRO A 62 -22.36 12.53 -5.28
N ARG A 63 -22.87 13.75 -5.12
CA ARG A 63 -23.20 14.67 -6.22
C ARG A 63 -21.99 14.71 -7.18
N ALA A 64 -22.23 14.67 -8.48
CA ALA A 64 -21.17 14.84 -9.47
C ALA A 64 -20.40 16.14 -9.15
N ALA A 65 -19.09 16.03 -8.91
CA ALA A 65 -18.25 17.15 -8.52
C ALA A 65 -18.35 18.27 -9.57
N SER A 66 -18.40 19.52 -9.12
CA SER A 66 -18.32 20.67 -10.03
C SER A 66 -16.93 20.71 -10.70
N ALA A 67 -16.83 21.36 -11.85
CA ALA A 67 -15.54 21.51 -12.53
C ALA A 67 -14.49 22.20 -11.62
N GLU A 68 -14.92 23.14 -10.79
CA GLU A 68 -14.07 23.86 -9.82
C GLU A 68 -13.55 22.94 -8.71
N GLU A 69 -14.41 22.08 -8.15
CA GLU A 69 -14.04 21.10 -7.12
C GLU A 69 -13.07 20.05 -7.69
N ALA A 70 -13.31 19.61 -8.93
CA ALA A 70 -12.41 18.70 -9.63
C ALA A 70 -11.03 19.33 -9.88
N VAL A 71 -10.98 20.57 -10.37
CA VAL A 71 -9.71 21.30 -10.58
C VAL A 71 -8.98 21.50 -9.25
N THR A 72 -9.68 21.87 -8.19
CA THR A 72 -9.09 22.05 -6.86
C THR A 72 -8.52 20.73 -6.32
N ASN A 73 -9.25 19.63 -6.48
CA ASN A 73 -8.77 18.30 -6.09
C ASN A 73 -7.52 17.87 -6.88
N ILE A 74 -7.45 18.20 -8.17
CA ILE A 74 -6.26 17.91 -8.99
C ILE A 74 -5.08 18.73 -8.48
N LEU A 75 -5.24 20.03 -8.28
CA LEU A 75 -4.16 20.91 -7.82
C LEU A 75 -3.68 20.56 -6.41
N TYR A 76 -4.59 20.15 -5.52
CA TYR A 76 -4.25 19.74 -4.15
C TYR A 76 -3.50 18.40 -4.10
N ASN A 77 -3.84 17.46 -4.99
CA ASN A 77 -3.18 16.15 -5.07
C ASN A 77 -1.94 16.12 -5.95
N THR A 78 -1.65 17.21 -6.69
CA THR A 78 -0.44 17.29 -7.52
C THR A 78 0.74 17.66 -6.62
N PRO A 79 1.72 16.75 -6.42
CA PRO A 79 2.88 17.07 -5.60
C PRO A 79 3.71 18.20 -6.22
N PRO A 80 4.30 19.12 -5.43
CA PRO A 80 5.14 20.19 -5.96
C PRO A 80 6.42 19.63 -6.61
N PRO A 81 7.00 20.32 -7.63
CA PRO A 81 8.25 19.88 -8.25
C PRO A 81 9.41 19.99 -7.24
N SER A 82 10.24 18.95 -7.14
CA SER A 82 11.43 18.95 -6.29
C SER A 82 12.56 19.79 -6.90
N ASN A 83 13.13 20.72 -6.14
CA ASN A 83 14.32 21.49 -6.54
C ASN A 83 15.56 20.58 -6.51
N GLU A 84 16.14 20.32 -7.70
CA GLU A 84 17.33 19.52 -8.02
C GLU A 84 17.75 18.42 -7.02
N PRO A 85 17.14 17.23 -7.11
CA PRO A 85 17.37 16.14 -6.19
C PRO A 85 18.63 15.33 -6.55
N PHE A 86 19.25 14.69 -5.56
CA PHE A 86 20.20 13.60 -5.75
C PHE A 86 19.63 12.61 -6.78
N LYS A 87 20.27 12.51 -7.95
CA LYS A 87 19.83 11.61 -9.00
C LYS A 87 20.28 10.20 -8.67
N ARG A 88 19.45 9.23 -9.05
CA ARG A 88 19.79 7.82 -8.96
C ARG A 88 20.57 7.43 -10.21
N HIS A 89 21.78 6.92 -10.01
CA HIS A 89 22.69 6.48 -11.05
C HIS A 89 22.82 4.95 -11.05
N LEU A 90 23.00 4.39 -12.24
CA LEU A 90 23.05 2.94 -12.46
C LEU A 90 24.36 2.60 -13.14
N LEU A 91 25.30 2.01 -12.39
CA LEU A 91 26.57 1.57 -12.92
C LEU A 91 26.58 0.06 -13.10
N ASN A 92 27.11 -0.39 -14.24
CA ASN A 92 27.35 -1.79 -14.52
C ASN A 92 28.84 -2.05 -14.65
N CYS A 93 29.40 -2.84 -13.74
CA CYS A 93 30.82 -3.19 -13.77
C CYS A 93 30.97 -4.62 -14.31
N LEU A 94 31.84 -4.80 -15.29
CA LEU A 94 32.29 -6.10 -15.76
C LEU A 94 33.56 -6.45 -15.01
N VAL A 95 33.50 -7.47 -14.18
CA VAL A 95 34.59 -7.83 -13.26
C VAL A 95 35.02 -9.27 -13.46
N GLN A 96 36.31 -9.53 -13.30
CA GLN A 96 36.84 -10.87 -13.27
C GLN A 96 36.35 -11.58 -12.00
N ASN A 97 35.89 -12.82 -12.11
CA ASN A 97 35.39 -13.60 -10.98
C ASN A 97 36.57 -14.24 -10.22
N GLU A 98 37.25 -13.43 -9.42
CA GLU A 98 38.32 -13.88 -8.52
C GLU A 98 37.93 -13.68 -7.04
N PRO A 99 38.45 -14.51 -6.12
CA PRO A 99 38.19 -14.33 -4.70
C PRO A 99 38.65 -12.95 -4.22
N GLY A 100 37.78 -12.25 -3.50
CA GLY A 100 38.06 -10.93 -2.93
C GLY A 100 37.69 -9.73 -3.81
N VAL A 101 37.26 -9.94 -5.06
CA VAL A 101 36.83 -8.85 -5.96
C VAL A 101 35.64 -8.07 -5.40
N LEU A 102 34.64 -8.78 -4.84
CA LEU A 102 33.49 -8.13 -4.20
C LEU A 102 33.91 -7.23 -3.03
N SER A 103 34.79 -7.73 -2.16
CA SER A 103 35.29 -6.95 -1.02
C SER A 103 36.05 -5.71 -1.47
N ARG A 104 36.81 -5.80 -2.57
CA ARG A 104 37.58 -4.68 -3.12
C ARG A 104 36.65 -3.60 -3.68
N VAL A 105 35.68 -3.99 -4.51
CA VAL A 105 34.71 -3.05 -5.12
C VAL A 105 33.86 -2.37 -4.05
N SER A 106 33.27 -3.13 -3.12
CA SER A 106 32.48 -2.57 -2.02
C SER A 106 33.34 -1.71 -1.10
N GLY A 107 34.58 -2.13 -0.81
CA GLY A 107 35.52 -1.40 0.05
C GLY A 107 35.93 -0.04 -0.53
N ILE A 108 36.14 0.05 -1.85
CA ILE A 108 36.44 1.33 -2.52
C ILE A 108 35.24 2.28 -2.45
N LEU A 109 34.03 1.76 -2.61
CA LEU A 109 32.83 2.59 -2.56
C LEU A 109 32.54 3.09 -1.14
N ALA A 110 32.62 2.19 -0.15
CA ALA A 110 32.42 2.51 1.25
C ALA A 110 33.54 3.41 1.82
N GLY A 111 34.81 3.14 1.46
CA GLY A 111 35.96 3.90 1.94
C GLY A 111 35.98 5.36 1.50
N ARG A 112 35.27 5.70 0.42
CA ARG A 112 35.07 7.07 -0.05
C ARG A 112 33.75 7.70 0.36
N GLY A 113 32.90 6.96 1.07
CA GLY A 113 31.61 7.45 1.57
C GLY A 113 30.57 7.67 0.48
N PHE A 114 30.61 6.91 -0.63
CA PHE A 114 29.53 6.97 -1.61
C PHE A 114 28.25 6.32 -1.06
N ASN A 115 27.10 6.93 -1.31
CA ASN A 115 25.81 6.40 -0.86
C ASN A 115 25.33 5.29 -1.81
N ILE A 116 25.52 4.05 -1.41
CA ILE A 116 25.13 2.85 -2.17
C ILE A 116 23.70 2.47 -1.79
N ASP A 117 22.79 2.53 -2.74
CA ASP A 117 21.42 2.03 -2.57
C ASP A 117 21.36 0.51 -2.69
N SER A 118 22.08 -0.05 -3.67
CA SER A 118 22.08 -1.47 -3.96
C SER A 118 23.35 -1.86 -4.69
N LEU A 119 23.92 -3.01 -4.34
CA LEU A 119 25.02 -3.64 -5.05
C LEU A 119 24.69 -5.12 -5.21
N VAL A 120 24.55 -5.57 -6.45
CA VAL A 120 24.22 -6.95 -6.79
C VAL A 120 25.29 -7.52 -7.70
N VAL A 121 25.73 -8.75 -7.41
CA VAL A 121 26.65 -9.51 -8.26
C VAL A 121 25.86 -10.56 -9.02
N CYS A 122 25.97 -10.53 -10.34
CA CYS A 122 25.37 -11.49 -11.24
C CYS A 122 26.49 -12.28 -11.92
N GLN A 123 26.47 -13.61 -11.78
CA GLN A 123 27.33 -14.47 -12.57
C GLN A 123 26.87 -14.43 -14.04
N THR A 124 27.82 -14.39 -14.98
CA THR A 124 27.53 -14.48 -16.41
C THR A 124 27.74 -15.90 -16.91
N GLU A 125 27.23 -16.22 -18.11
CA GLU A 125 27.46 -17.51 -18.78
C GLU A 125 28.95 -17.74 -19.12
N ILE A 126 29.75 -16.67 -19.15
CA ILE A 126 31.17 -16.73 -19.45
C ILE A 126 31.91 -17.03 -18.14
N ARG A 127 32.77 -18.06 -18.18
CA ARG A 127 33.64 -18.41 -17.04
C ARG A 127 34.52 -17.23 -16.66
N ASP A 128 34.78 -17.08 -15.38
CA ASP A 128 35.62 -16.03 -14.80
C ASP A 128 35.15 -14.59 -15.07
N LEU A 129 33.91 -14.39 -15.54
CA LEU A 129 33.30 -13.09 -15.74
C LEU A 129 32.03 -12.93 -14.91
N SER A 130 31.98 -11.86 -14.13
CA SER A 130 30.81 -11.45 -13.36
C SER A 130 30.40 -10.03 -13.74
N ARG A 131 29.10 -9.76 -13.60
CA ARG A 131 28.50 -8.46 -13.82
C ARG A 131 28.01 -7.93 -12.48
N MET A 132 28.47 -6.76 -12.08
CA MET A 132 27.99 -6.10 -10.87
C MET A 132 27.08 -4.93 -11.26
N SER A 133 25.88 -4.91 -10.74
CA SER A 133 24.96 -3.77 -10.86
C SER A 133 25.00 -2.97 -9.58
N ILE A 134 25.33 -1.68 -9.70
CA ILE A 134 25.53 -0.78 -8.57
C ILE A 134 24.61 0.42 -8.76
N VAL A 135 23.78 0.67 -7.75
CA VAL A 135 22.88 1.82 -7.70
C VAL A 135 23.43 2.82 -6.69
N LEU A 136 23.69 4.04 -7.15
CA LEU A 136 24.25 5.12 -6.34
C LEU A 136 23.30 6.32 -6.35
N LYS A 137 23.27 7.08 -5.25
CA LYS A 137 22.61 8.38 -5.18
C LYS A 137 23.65 9.48 -5.05
N GLY A 138 23.64 10.45 -5.96
CA GLY A 138 24.70 11.46 -6.01
C GLY A 138 24.46 12.55 -7.05
N GLN A 139 25.43 13.45 -7.15
CA GLN A 139 25.58 14.37 -8.27
C GLN A 139 26.50 13.73 -9.32
N ASP A 140 26.29 14.05 -10.60
CA ASP A 140 27.03 13.48 -11.73
C ASP A 140 28.55 13.54 -11.56
N ALA A 141 29.11 14.63 -11.02
CA ALA A 141 30.55 14.77 -10.79
C ALA A 141 31.11 13.74 -9.79
N VAL A 142 30.37 13.46 -8.72
CA VAL A 142 30.75 12.48 -7.68
C VAL A 142 30.64 11.05 -8.24
N ILE A 143 29.64 10.80 -9.09
CA ILE A 143 29.44 9.49 -9.72
C ILE A 143 30.47 9.21 -10.79
N GLU A 144 30.84 10.19 -11.61
CA GLU A 144 31.96 10.06 -12.56
C GLU A 144 33.28 9.78 -11.85
N GLN A 145 33.49 10.38 -10.68
CA GLN A 145 34.63 10.05 -9.83
C GLN A 145 34.57 8.59 -9.36
N ALA A 146 33.42 8.11 -8.89
CA ALA A 146 33.23 6.71 -8.50
C ALA A 146 33.46 5.74 -9.67
N ARG A 147 32.95 6.07 -10.87
CA ARG A 147 33.12 5.30 -12.11
C ARG A 147 34.60 5.13 -12.46
N ARG A 148 35.35 6.24 -12.49
CA ARG A 148 36.81 6.23 -12.77
C ARG A 148 37.60 5.39 -11.76
N GLN A 149 37.21 5.42 -10.49
CA GLN A 149 37.89 4.68 -9.43
C GLN A 149 37.63 3.19 -9.47
N LEU A 150 36.43 2.80 -9.90
CA LEU A 150 36.11 1.39 -10.14
C LEU A 150 36.81 0.87 -11.40
N GLU A 151 36.95 1.70 -12.43
CA GLU A 151 37.64 1.36 -13.69
C GLU A 151 39.17 1.24 -13.52
N ASP A 152 39.77 1.95 -12.56
CA ASP A 152 41.20 1.86 -12.21
C ASP A 152 41.58 0.54 -11.50
N LEU A 153 40.60 -0.26 -11.08
CA LEU A 153 40.86 -1.54 -10.42
C LEU A 153 41.28 -2.61 -11.43
N VAL A 154 42.45 -3.23 -11.18
CA VAL A 154 42.99 -4.35 -11.99
C VAL A 154 41.96 -5.46 -12.34
N PRO A 155 41.12 -5.98 -11.43
CA PRO A 155 40.16 -7.03 -11.79
C PRO A 155 38.91 -6.54 -12.54
N VAL A 156 38.77 -5.23 -12.77
CA VAL A 156 37.60 -4.64 -13.44
C VAL A 156 37.96 -4.41 -14.90
N TRP A 157 37.17 -4.99 -15.80
CA TRP A 157 37.37 -4.84 -17.25
C TRP A 157 36.82 -3.53 -17.77
N ALA A 158 35.62 -3.15 -17.30
CA ALA A 158 34.95 -1.91 -17.70
C ALA A 158 33.85 -1.54 -16.72
N VAL A 159 33.58 -0.24 -16.61
CA VAL A 159 32.44 0.31 -15.87
C VAL A 159 31.57 1.13 -16.81
N LEU A 160 30.35 0.67 -17.03
CA LEU A 160 29.36 1.31 -17.91
C LEU A 160 28.38 2.12 -17.06
N ASP A 161 28.07 3.35 -17.49
CA ASP A 161 26.98 4.13 -16.91
C ASP A 161 25.71 3.97 -17.75
N TYR A 162 24.63 3.51 -17.11
CA TYR A 162 23.31 3.33 -17.72
C TYR A 162 22.30 4.41 -17.30
N THR A 163 22.73 5.45 -16.58
CA THR A 163 21.84 6.51 -16.09
C THR A 163 21.01 7.18 -17.19
N HIS A 164 21.57 7.34 -18.39
CA HIS A 164 20.90 7.98 -19.54
C HIS A 164 20.47 6.99 -20.63
N THR A 165 20.62 5.68 -20.40
CA THR A 165 20.29 4.63 -21.37
C THR A 165 18.96 3.98 -21.03
N SER A 166 18.20 3.57 -22.04
CA SER A 166 17.00 2.77 -21.81
C SER A 166 17.38 1.40 -21.24
N VAL A 167 17.08 1.15 -19.96
CA VAL A 167 17.35 -0.14 -19.30
C VAL A 167 16.08 -0.89 -18.91
N VAL A 168 16.19 -2.21 -18.73
CA VAL A 168 15.28 -3.02 -17.95
C VAL A 168 15.87 -3.18 -16.56
N GLU A 169 15.15 -2.69 -15.56
CA GLU A 169 15.46 -2.92 -14.15
C GLU A 169 14.56 -4.02 -13.60
N ARG A 170 15.14 -4.92 -12.82
CA ARG A 170 14.43 -5.95 -12.08
C ARG A 170 14.99 -6.08 -10.67
N GLU A 171 14.15 -6.50 -9.77
CA GLU A 171 14.43 -6.82 -8.39
C GLU A 171 13.48 -7.95 -7.99
N LEU A 172 14.00 -8.93 -7.26
CA LEU A 172 13.24 -10.05 -6.71
C LEU A 172 12.90 -9.75 -5.25
N LEU A 173 11.64 -9.93 -4.89
CA LEU A 173 11.12 -9.87 -3.53
C LEU A 173 10.55 -11.23 -3.16
N LEU A 174 10.97 -11.75 -2.01
CA LEU A 174 10.27 -12.80 -1.27
C LEU A 174 9.73 -12.18 0.02
N CYS A 175 8.43 -12.28 0.24
CA CYS A 175 7.77 -11.66 1.39
C CYS A 175 6.87 -12.67 2.08
N LYS A 176 7.12 -12.91 3.37
CA LYS A 176 6.27 -13.71 4.24
C LYS A 176 5.26 -12.78 4.92
N VAL A 177 3.98 -13.06 4.69
CA VAL A 177 2.86 -12.22 5.12
C VAL A 177 1.98 -13.04 6.06
N SER A 178 1.50 -12.41 7.14
CA SER A 178 0.51 -13.02 8.03
C SER A 178 -0.86 -13.10 7.36
N ILE A 179 -1.58 -14.19 7.61
CA ILE A 179 -3.01 -14.33 7.21
C ILE A 179 -3.95 -14.17 8.41
N LEU A 180 -3.41 -13.97 9.61
CA LEU A 180 -4.20 -13.84 10.84
C LEU A 180 -4.93 -12.50 10.97
N GLY A 181 -4.47 -11.48 10.24
CA GLY A 181 -5.05 -10.13 10.23
C GLY A 181 -4.17 -9.07 10.90
N PRO A 182 -4.54 -7.78 10.78
CA PRO A 182 -3.78 -6.66 11.31
C PRO A 182 -3.68 -6.68 12.84
N GLU A 183 -4.73 -7.10 13.54
CA GLU A 183 -4.76 -7.11 15.01
C GLU A 183 -3.71 -8.06 15.59
N PHE A 184 -3.53 -9.22 14.94
CA PHE A 184 -2.51 -10.19 15.34
C PHE A 184 -1.11 -9.70 14.96
N ALA A 185 -0.97 -9.08 13.79
CA ALA A 185 0.31 -8.52 13.36
C ALA A 185 0.80 -7.41 14.30
N GLU A 186 -0.09 -6.54 14.79
CA GLU A 186 0.23 -5.49 15.76
C GLU A 186 0.64 -6.08 17.12
N ALA A 187 -0.08 -7.10 17.60
CA ALA A 187 0.26 -7.81 18.84
C ALA A 187 1.65 -8.48 18.77
N GLN A 188 1.98 -9.08 17.63
CA GLN A 188 3.28 -9.74 17.43
C GLN A 188 4.44 -8.74 17.28
N LEU A 189 4.20 -7.56 16.74
CA LEU A 189 5.20 -6.50 16.57
C LEU A 189 5.46 -5.66 17.83
N ASN A 190 4.46 -5.53 18.73
CA ASN A 190 4.55 -4.76 19.97
C ASN A 190 4.24 -5.61 21.23
N PRO A 191 5.03 -6.65 21.54
CA PRO A 191 4.76 -7.49 22.71
C PRO A 191 4.79 -6.69 24.04
N THR A 192 5.64 -5.67 24.14
CA THR A 192 5.85 -4.92 25.39
C THR A 192 4.72 -3.94 25.74
N ARG A 193 3.96 -3.44 24.75
CA ARG A 193 2.86 -2.49 25.05
C ARG A 193 1.66 -3.18 25.67
N ASP A 194 1.38 -4.41 25.26
CA ASP A 194 0.25 -5.18 25.79
C ASP A 194 0.53 -5.68 27.21
N ASP A 195 1.75 -6.13 27.52
CA ASP A 195 2.10 -6.55 28.89
C ASP A 195 2.01 -5.40 29.90
N ASP A 196 2.53 -4.21 29.57
CA ASP A 196 2.45 -3.04 30.47
C ASP A 196 1.02 -2.51 30.63
N LEU A 197 0.21 -2.55 29.55
CA LEU A 197 -1.20 -2.16 29.61
C LEU A 197 -2.04 -3.17 30.39
N GLN A 198 -1.84 -4.47 30.16
CA GLN A 198 -2.52 -5.54 30.88
C GLN A 198 -2.16 -5.54 32.36
N HIS A 199 -0.87 -5.40 32.71
CA HIS A 199 -0.46 -5.29 34.12
C HIS A 199 -1.04 -4.04 34.79
N ARG A 200 -1.15 -2.92 34.07
CA ARG A 200 -1.71 -1.67 34.62
C ARG A 200 -3.23 -1.70 34.73
N GLU A 201 -3.92 -2.37 33.80
CA GLU A 201 -5.35 -2.66 33.88
C GLU A 201 -5.67 -3.66 35.00
N GLU A 202 -4.92 -4.75 35.12
CA GLU A 202 -5.06 -5.71 36.22
C GLU A 202 -4.82 -5.04 37.57
N ALA A 203 -3.82 -4.16 37.69
CA ALA A 203 -3.58 -3.39 38.90
C ALA A 203 -4.75 -2.47 39.24
N LEU A 204 -5.36 -1.80 38.23
CA LEU A 204 -6.53 -0.95 38.43
C LEU A 204 -7.78 -1.75 38.83
N VAL A 205 -8.01 -2.91 38.21
CA VAL A 205 -9.13 -3.81 38.55
C VAL A 205 -8.98 -4.35 39.96
N ARG A 206 -7.78 -4.83 40.35
CA ARG A 206 -7.51 -5.27 41.73
C ARG A 206 -7.65 -4.14 42.76
N THR A 207 -7.28 -2.91 42.39
CA THR A 207 -7.48 -1.73 43.24
C THR A 207 -8.97 -1.40 43.41
N PHE A 208 -9.78 -1.59 42.36
CA PHE A 208 -11.23 -1.42 42.41
C PHE A 208 -11.94 -2.54 43.19
N GLU A 209 -11.48 -3.79 43.08
CA GLU A 209 -12.05 -4.93 43.80
C GLU A 209 -11.68 -4.93 45.30
N SER A 210 -10.50 -4.41 45.66
CA SER A 210 -10.07 -4.25 47.05
C SER A 210 -10.71 -3.03 47.74
N ALA A 211 -11.11 -2.02 46.96
CA ALA A 211 -11.99 -0.93 47.41
C ALA A 211 -13.45 -1.42 47.43
N GLY A 212 -13.75 -2.39 48.28
CA GLY A 212 -15.09 -2.92 48.47
C GLY A 212 -16.04 -1.85 49.01
N GLU A 213 -16.77 -1.18 48.12
CA GLU A 213 -18.07 -0.55 48.36
C GLU A 213 -18.61 0.02 47.05
N ASN A 214 -19.78 -0.45 46.61
CA ASN A 214 -20.51 0.10 45.47
C ASN A 214 -21.04 1.52 45.82
N PRO A 215 -20.47 2.62 45.31
CA PRO A 215 -20.90 3.96 45.73
C PRO A 215 -22.13 4.47 44.94
N SER A 216 -22.63 3.72 43.94
CA SER A 216 -23.56 4.24 42.93
C SER A 216 -24.91 3.54 42.81
N GLY A 217 -25.21 2.52 43.62
CA GLY A 217 -26.57 1.94 43.72
C GLY A 217 -27.19 1.40 42.42
N LEU A 218 -26.39 1.12 41.39
CA LEU A 218 -26.86 0.54 40.13
C LEU A 218 -26.91 -1.00 40.22
N PRO A 219 -27.99 -1.65 39.75
CA PRO A 219 -28.14 -3.09 39.84
C PRO A 219 -27.08 -3.81 39.00
N SER A 220 -26.41 -4.77 39.61
CA SER A 220 -25.34 -5.63 39.08
C SER A 220 -25.78 -6.62 37.99
N ALA A 221 -26.89 -6.37 37.31
CA ALA A 221 -27.54 -7.27 36.36
C ALA A 221 -27.61 -6.71 34.92
N ILE A 222 -26.73 -5.78 34.57
CA ILE A 222 -26.42 -5.51 33.16
C ILE A 222 -25.12 -6.25 32.89
N GLY A 223 -25.25 -7.43 32.28
CA GLY A 223 -24.12 -8.18 31.75
C GLY A 223 -23.23 -7.23 30.96
N GLY A 224 -21.92 -7.32 31.19
CA GLY A 224 -20.92 -6.38 30.73
C GLY A 224 -20.79 -6.31 29.21
N GLU A 225 -21.80 -5.76 28.54
CA GLU A 225 -21.77 -5.34 27.16
C GLU A 225 -21.58 -3.82 27.10
N GLU A 226 -20.44 -3.46 26.52
CA GLU A 226 -20.22 -2.24 25.73
C GLU A 226 -20.13 -0.90 26.46
N LEU A 227 -19.08 -0.71 27.27
CA LEU A 227 -18.51 0.63 27.50
C LEU A 227 -17.18 0.89 26.78
N TYR A 228 -16.53 -0.15 26.23
CA TYR A 228 -15.30 -0.02 25.46
C TYR A 228 -15.41 -0.85 24.16
N PRO A 229 -15.36 -0.25 22.97
CA PRO A 229 -15.37 -0.99 21.70
C PRO A 229 -14.07 -1.76 21.43
N SER A 230 -13.11 -1.71 22.37
CA SER A 230 -11.79 -2.35 22.27
C SER A 230 -11.74 -3.74 22.92
N ARG A 231 -12.87 -4.30 23.37
CA ARG A 231 -12.87 -5.69 23.84
C ARG A 231 -12.52 -6.55 22.65
N ARG A 232 -11.32 -7.17 22.66
CA ARG A 232 -10.96 -8.27 21.76
C ARG A 232 -12.18 -9.18 21.70
N ARG A 233 -12.88 -9.19 20.57
CA ARG A 233 -13.93 -10.19 20.37
C ARG A 233 -13.16 -11.50 20.32
N ASP A 234 -13.48 -12.41 21.22
CA ASP A 234 -12.96 -13.77 21.13
C ASP A 234 -13.53 -14.37 19.84
N ILE A 235 -12.76 -14.27 18.76
CA ILE A 235 -13.17 -14.75 17.43
C ILE A 235 -13.31 -16.26 17.53
N SER A 236 -14.44 -16.80 17.08
CA SER A 236 -14.62 -18.25 17.08
C SER A 236 -13.60 -18.92 16.14
N PRO A 237 -13.14 -20.16 16.40
CA PRO A 237 -12.17 -20.82 15.52
C PRO A 237 -12.61 -20.91 14.06
N SER A 238 -13.92 -21.09 13.83
CA SER A 238 -14.52 -21.12 12.49
C SER A 238 -14.47 -19.75 11.81
N GLU A 239 -14.75 -18.68 12.54
CA GLU A 239 -14.68 -17.31 12.03
C GLU A 239 -13.23 -16.90 11.72
N ALA A 240 -12.28 -17.30 12.58
CA ALA A 240 -10.86 -17.11 12.34
C ALA A 240 -10.41 -17.83 11.06
N LEU A 241 -10.86 -19.06 10.83
CA LEU A 241 -10.54 -19.81 9.61
C LEU A 241 -11.08 -19.12 8.35
N ILE A 242 -12.31 -18.57 8.41
CA ILE A 242 -12.91 -17.82 7.29
C ILE A 242 -12.10 -16.53 7.04
N ALA A 243 -11.74 -15.79 8.08
CA ALA A 243 -10.91 -14.59 7.98
C ALA A 243 -9.53 -14.91 7.37
N LYS A 244 -8.87 -15.99 7.81
CA LYS A 244 -7.60 -16.47 7.24
C LYS A 244 -7.71 -16.70 5.73
N ASN A 245 -8.76 -17.40 5.29
CA ASN A 245 -8.98 -17.67 3.87
C ASN A 245 -9.24 -16.37 3.09
N LEU A 246 -10.03 -15.45 3.65
CA LEU A 246 -10.30 -14.15 3.03
C LEU A 246 -9.01 -13.33 2.83
N HIS A 247 -8.15 -13.27 3.86
CA HIS A 247 -6.87 -12.58 3.77
C HIS A 247 -5.94 -13.24 2.76
N LEU A 248 -5.84 -14.57 2.77
CA LEU A 248 -5.07 -15.32 1.79
C LEU A 248 -5.56 -15.06 0.35
N GLY A 249 -6.88 -15.02 0.14
CA GLY A 249 -7.49 -14.70 -1.14
C GLY A 249 -7.12 -13.29 -1.61
N ALA A 250 -7.22 -12.29 -0.72
CA ALA A 250 -6.84 -10.91 -1.02
C ALA A 250 -5.34 -10.78 -1.38
N ILE A 251 -4.46 -11.42 -0.60
CA ILE A 251 -3.01 -11.44 -0.85
C ILE A 251 -2.72 -12.10 -2.20
N LYS A 252 -3.39 -13.21 -2.52
CA LYS A 252 -3.25 -13.89 -3.81
C LYS A 252 -3.65 -12.99 -4.97
N THR A 253 -4.79 -12.31 -4.88
CA THR A 253 -5.23 -11.37 -5.92
C THR A 253 -4.26 -10.20 -6.08
N LEU A 254 -3.75 -9.63 -4.98
CA LEU A 254 -2.73 -8.59 -5.03
C LEU A 254 -1.44 -9.09 -5.70
N ALA A 255 -0.98 -10.29 -5.35
CA ALA A 255 0.20 -10.90 -5.97
C ALA A 255 0.01 -11.06 -7.48
N GLU A 256 -1.13 -11.61 -7.92
CA GLU A 256 -1.45 -11.80 -9.35
C GLU A 256 -1.50 -10.47 -10.11
N GLN A 257 -2.12 -9.43 -9.56
CA GLN A 257 -2.17 -8.09 -10.17
C GLN A 257 -0.78 -7.44 -10.32
N PHE A 258 0.15 -7.75 -9.41
CA PHE A 258 1.52 -7.28 -9.49
C PHE A 258 2.41 -8.16 -10.38
N GLY A 259 1.90 -9.28 -10.89
CA GLY A 259 2.67 -10.26 -11.67
C GLY A 259 3.57 -11.15 -10.81
N GLY A 260 3.26 -11.27 -9.52
CA GLY A 260 3.89 -12.19 -8.58
C GLY A 260 3.11 -13.50 -8.44
N ARG A 261 3.57 -14.36 -7.53
CA ARG A 261 2.94 -15.64 -7.21
C ARG A 261 3.05 -15.95 -5.73
N VAL A 262 2.08 -16.67 -5.19
CA VAL A 262 2.17 -17.28 -3.85
C VAL A 262 2.94 -18.59 -4.00
N VAL A 263 4.09 -18.71 -3.32
CA VAL A 263 4.99 -19.87 -3.43
C VAL A 263 4.72 -20.88 -2.31
N ASP A 264 4.34 -20.40 -1.13
CA ASP A 264 4.06 -21.23 0.05
C ASP A 264 2.85 -20.71 0.83
N VAL A 265 2.08 -21.62 1.42
CA VAL A 265 0.93 -21.32 2.27
C VAL A 265 0.99 -22.21 3.51
N ALA A 266 1.14 -21.58 4.66
CA ALA A 266 1.12 -22.21 5.98
C ALA A 266 -0.17 -21.89 6.73
N GLU A 267 -0.29 -22.36 7.98
CA GLU A 267 -1.48 -22.18 8.82
C GLU A 267 -1.73 -20.72 9.23
N GLU A 268 -0.67 -19.92 9.34
CA GLU A 268 -0.72 -18.54 9.86
C GLU A 268 -0.06 -17.53 8.92
N SER A 269 0.56 -17.99 7.83
CA SER A 269 1.29 -17.12 6.92
C SER A 269 1.31 -17.65 5.50
N ALA A 270 1.56 -16.78 4.53
CA ALA A 270 1.85 -17.15 3.15
C ALA A 270 3.13 -16.44 2.65
N ILE A 271 3.87 -17.09 1.76
CA ILE A 271 5.06 -16.51 1.12
C ILE A 271 4.72 -16.11 -0.31
N VAL A 272 4.96 -14.85 -0.63
CA VAL A 272 4.76 -14.28 -1.97
C VAL A 272 6.10 -13.97 -2.60
N GLU A 273 6.25 -14.35 -3.86
CA GLU A 273 7.35 -13.98 -4.74
C GLU A 273 6.89 -12.93 -5.75
N LEU A 274 7.69 -11.88 -5.94
CA LEU A 274 7.44 -10.83 -6.93
C LEU A 274 8.74 -10.43 -7.61
N THR A 275 8.72 -10.34 -8.95
CA THR A 275 9.84 -9.81 -9.75
C THR A 275 9.39 -8.58 -10.51
N ALA A 276 9.88 -7.40 -10.15
CA ALA A 276 9.47 -6.14 -10.78
C ALA A 276 10.57 -5.06 -10.68
N LYS A 277 10.29 -3.83 -11.16
CA LYS A 277 11.14 -2.67 -10.87
C LYS A 277 11.00 -2.29 -9.39
N SER A 278 12.02 -1.68 -8.79
CA SER A 278 12.01 -1.33 -7.36
C SER A 278 10.81 -0.49 -6.93
N SER A 279 10.38 0.48 -7.73
CA SER A 279 9.18 1.28 -7.41
C SER A 279 7.89 0.44 -7.35
N ARG A 280 7.76 -0.59 -8.19
CA ARG A 280 6.60 -1.49 -8.20
C ARG A 280 6.67 -2.47 -7.03
N VAL A 281 7.86 -2.92 -6.65
CA VAL A 281 8.10 -3.74 -5.45
C VAL A 281 7.74 -2.97 -4.18
N GLU A 282 8.18 -1.71 -4.06
CA GLU A 282 7.82 -0.84 -2.94
C GLU A 282 6.32 -0.58 -2.85
N SER A 283 5.67 -0.35 -4.01
CA SER A 283 4.21 -0.19 -4.07
C SER A 283 3.48 -1.45 -3.58
N PHE A 284 3.97 -2.63 -3.97
CA PHE A 284 3.42 -3.91 -3.50
C PHE A 284 3.57 -4.08 -1.98
N LEU A 285 4.77 -3.81 -1.45
CA LEU A 285 5.02 -3.84 -0.01
C LEU A 285 4.12 -2.87 0.75
N GLY A 286 3.86 -1.68 0.20
CA GLY A 286 2.92 -0.71 0.78
C GLY A 286 1.50 -1.24 0.89
N LEU A 287 1.01 -1.96 -0.11
CA LEU A 287 -0.35 -2.55 -0.13
C LEU A 287 -0.48 -3.78 0.77
N VAL A 288 0.60 -4.55 0.92
CA VAL A 288 0.60 -5.77 1.74
C VAL A 288 0.88 -5.48 3.21
N ARG A 289 1.47 -4.32 3.52
CA ARG A 289 1.81 -3.90 4.89
C ARG A 289 0.67 -4.05 5.91
N PRO A 290 -0.60 -3.71 5.60
CA PRO A 290 -1.70 -3.85 6.55
C PRO A 290 -2.00 -5.30 6.98
N PHE A 291 -1.67 -6.29 6.15
CA PHE A 291 -1.84 -7.70 6.53
C PHE A 291 -0.79 -8.17 7.56
N GLY A 292 0.30 -7.42 7.71
CA GLY A 292 1.43 -7.78 8.56
C GLY A 292 2.52 -8.53 7.78
N ILE A 293 3.60 -7.84 7.47
CA ILE A 293 4.80 -8.44 6.87
C ILE A 293 5.64 -9.03 8.02
N LEU A 294 5.76 -10.36 8.03
CA LEU A 294 6.55 -11.07 9.03
C LEU A 294 8.05 -11.03 8.68
N GLU A 295 8.36 -11.23 7.40
CA GLU A 295 9.73 -11.25 6.89
C GLU A 295 9.75 -10.83 5.43
N ALA A 296 10.81 -10.14 4.99
CA ALA A 296 11.01 -9.80 3.59
C ALA A 296 12.49 -9.91 3.19
N ALA A 297 12.76 -10.58 2.07
CA ALA A 297 14.07 -10.68 1.45
C ALA A 297 14.03 -10.05 0.06
N ARG A 298 14.95 -9.11 -0.19
CA ARG A 298 15.07 -8.35 -1.46
C ARG A 298 16.43 -8.61 -2.08
N SER A 299 16.48 -8.92 -3.38
CA SER A 299 17.75 -9.21 -4.08
C SER A 299 18.60 -7.97 -4.38
N GLY A 300 17.98 -6.79 -4.38
CA GLY A 300 18.57 -5.58 -4.99
C GLY A 300 18.31 -5.47 -6.49
N VAL A 301 18.79 -4.39 -7.11
CA VAL A 301 18.49 -4.05 -8.51
C VAL A 301 19.47 -4.70 -9.46
N MET A 302 18.94 -5.46 -10.42
CA MET A 302 19.66 -5.92 -11.60
C MET A 302 19.21 -5.11 -12.83
N THR A 303 20.17 -4.77 -13.69
CA THR A 303 19.93 -3.90 -14.85
C THR A 303 20.53 -4.49 -16.12
N LEU A 304 19.76 -4.45 -17.22
CA LEU A 304 20.26 -4.74 -18.56
C LEU A 304 19.84 -3.64 -19.54
N PRO A 305 20.74 -3.19 -20.44
CA PRO A 305 20.38 -2.21 -21.46
C PRO A 305 19.41 -2.80 -22.48
N ARG A 306 18.45 -1.99 -22.90
CA ARG A 306 17.56 -2.28 -24.03
C ARG A 306 18.11 -1.63 -25.28
N THR A 307 17.96 -2.32 -26.40
CA THR A 307 18.10 -1.70 -27.71
C THR A 307 16.86 -0.86 -27.99
N PRO A 308 16.96 0.47 -28.15
CA PRO A 308 15.82 1.29 -28.51
C PRO A 308 15.35 0.94 -29.93
N ILE A 309 14.08 0.60 -30.08
CA ILE A 309 13.46 0.43 -31.40
C ILE A 309 13.05 1.82 -31.87
N LYS A 310 13.75 2.37 -32.87
CA LYS A 310 13.33 3.60 -33.53
C LYS A 310 11.98 3.33 -34.21
N ARG A 311 10.94 4.07 -33.81
CA ARG A 311 9.72 4.15 -34.62
C ARG A 311 10.06 5.12 -35.74
N TYR A 312 10.05 4.64 -36.97
CA TYR A 312 10.09 5.53 -38.13
C TYR A 312 8.77 6.30 -38.16
N THR A 313 8.72 7.44 -37.48
CA THR A 313 7.71 8.48 -37.72
C THR A 313 8.22 9.36 -38.86
N GLU A 314 7.32 9.96 -39.63
CA GLU A 314 7.62 10.74 -40.85
C GLU A 314 8.62 11.90 -40.61
N ASP A 315 8.83 12.30 -39.35
CA ASP A 315 9.80 13.31 -38.92
C ASP A 315 11.29 12.88 -39.02
N ASP A 316 11.57 11.57 -39.17
CA ASP A 316 12.93 11.03 -39.29
C ASP A 316 13.39 10.86 -40.75
N LEU A 317 12.58 11.30 -41.73
CA LEU A 317 13.08 11.47 -43.09
C LEU A 317 14.20 12.52 -43.04
N PRO A 318 15.43 12.21 -43.50
CA PRO A 318 16.43 13.24 -43.63
C PRO A 318 15.82 14.33 -44.52
N VAL A 319 15.59 15.51 -43.95
CA VAL A 319 15.39 16.71 -44.74
C VAL A 319 16.64 16.79 -45.58
N HIS A 320 16.56 16.35 -46.84
CA HIS A 320 17.55 16.71 -47.83
C HIS A 320 17.67 18.22 -47.68
N PRO A 321 18.87 18.77 -47.39
CA PRO A 321 19.02 20.20 -47.43
C PRO A 321 18.55 20.56 -48.84
N THR A 322 17.46 21.32 -48.93
CA THR A 322 17.12 22.01 -50.15
C THR A 322 18.35 22.87 -50.41
N GLU A 323 19.24 22.39 -51.28
CA GLU A 323 20.25 23.23 -51.88
C GLU A 323 19.47 24.41 -52.43
N GLU A 324 19.62 25.58 -51.80
CA GLU A 324 19.13 26.82 -52.36
C GLU A 324 19.88 26.98 -53.68
N VAL A 325 19.27 26.50 -54.77
CA VAL A 325 19.80 26.69 -56.11
C VAL A 325 19.71 28.18 -56.38
N ASP A 326 20.85 28.86 -56.35
CA ASP A 326 20.96 30.27 -56.69
C ASP A 326 20.47 30.47 -58.13
N LEU A 327 19.27 31.05 -58.25
CA LEU A 327 18.57 31.25 -59.53
C LEU A 327 19.36 32.15 -60.50
N SER A 328 20.42 32.81 -60.04
CA SER A 328 21.33 33.60 -60.87
C SER A 328 22.33 32.76 -61.69
N LEU A 329 22.47 31.46 -61.37
CA LEU A 329 23.35 30.52 -62.09
C LEU A 329 22.64 29.75 -63.22
N LEU A 330 21.34 29.95 -63.41
CA LEU A 330 20.61 29.34 -64.53
C LEU A 330 20.87 30.16 -65.82
N PRO A 331 21.19 29.50 -66.95
CA PRO A 331 21.37 30.21 -68.21
C PRO A 331 20.04 30.84 -68.64
N PRO A 332 20.04 32.11 -69.12
CA PRO A 332 18.82 32.75 -69.58
C PRO A 332 18.28 31.99 -70.80
N GLY A 333 17.06 31.49 -70.66
CA GLY A 333 16.25 30.95 -71.76
C GLY A 333 15.46 32.03 -72.48
#